data_AF-A0A9W4DSL9-F1
#
_entry.id   AF-A0A9W4DSL9-F1
#
_cell.length_a   1.000
_cell.length_b   1.000
_cell.length_c   1.000
_cell.angle_alpha   90.00
_cell.angle_beta   90.00
_cell.angle_gamma   90.00
#
_symmetry.space_group_name_H-M   'P 1'
#
loop_
_entity.id
_entity.type
_entity.pdbx_description
1 polymer ?
#
loop_
_entity_poly.entity_id
_entity_poly.type
_entity_poly.pdbx_seq_one_letter_code
_entity_poly.pdbx_strand_id
1 'polypeptide(L)'
;MNRRHRAAFQRRDVAGSDYVYVWADGVHPKIRLSQTHSCLLVLMGVRVDGTKELIAIAEGLRESTESWADLLRDCRRRGMRDPMLVVGDGAMGLWRALAEVFPQARHQRRWVHKTRNASNALPKSVQPGAKKALQEMYNAEDRGHAEKAVTAFEKAYGAKFPKATAKITGESTSCWCSTTSPPSTGSI
;
A
#
# COMPACT_ATOMS: atom_id res chain seq x y z
N MET A 1 11.27 21.31 -10.15
CA MET A 1 12.47 20.87 -9.40
C MET A 1 13.67 20.85 -10.35
N ASN A 2 14.71 21.64 -10.09
CA ASN A 2 15.95 21.65 -10.89
C ASN A 2 16.69 20.30 -10.74
N ARG A 3 17.40 19.82 -11.77
CA ARG A 3 18.22 18.58 -11.76
C ARG A 3 19.11 18.46 -10.52
N ARG A 4 19.69 19.57 -10.04
CA ARG A 4 20.53 19.56 -8.82
C ARG A 4 19.74 19.18 -7.57
N HIS A 5 18.54 19.72 -7.40
CA HIS A 5 17.67 19.37 -6.26
C HIS A 5 17.19 17.92 -6.34
N ARG A 6 16.93 17.39 -7.55
CA ARG A 6 16.64 15.97 -7.76
C ARG A 6 17.80 15.09 -7.34
N ALA A 7 19.00 15.36 -7.82
CA ALA A 7 20.16 14.56 -7.50
C ALA A 7 20.50 14.58 -6.00
N ALA A 8 20.37 15.75 -5.36
CA ALA A 8 20.52 15.88 -3.91
C ALA A 8 19.47 15.07 -3.14
N PHE A 9 18.19 15.18 -3.53
CA PHE A 9 17.10 14.42 -2.92
C PHE A 9 17.31 12.90 -3.05
N GLN A 10 17.69 12.42 -4.23
CA GLN A 10 17.89 10.99 -4.48
C GLN A 10 19.07 10.39 -3.71
N ARG A 11 20.03 11.21 -3.28
CA ARG A 11 21.21 10.77 -2.52
C ARG A 11 21.14 11.09 -1.03
N ARG A 12 20.02 11.68 -0.57
CA ARG A 12 19.88 12.06 0.83
C ARG A 12 19.94 10.83 1.73
N ASP A 13 20.65 10.96 2.83
CA ASP A 13 20.67 9.94 3.87
C ASP A 13 19.28 9.77 4.50
N VAL A 14 18.90 8.52 4.78
CA VAL A 14 17.67 8.15 5.49
C VAL A 14 17.95 7.22 6.67
N ALA A 15 19.21 7.01 7.06
CA ALA A 15 19.62 6.15 8.17
C ALA A 15 19.01 6.54 9.53
N GLY A 16 18.75 7.83 9.74
CA GLY A 16 18.13 8.34 10.98
C GLY A 16 16.60 8.32 10.99
N SER A 17 15.95 7.69 10.01
CA SER A 17 14.49 7.71 9.87
C SER A 17 13.90 6.31 10.05
N ASP A 18 13.17 6.13 11.15
CA ASP A 18 12.46 4.88 11.43
C ASP A 18 11.04 4.95 10.94
N TYR A 19 10.78 4.24 9.84
CA TYR A 19 9.47 4.25 9.21
C TYR A 19 8.55 3.20 9.82
N VAL A 20 7.47 3.65 10.44
CA VAL A 20 6.39 2.76 10.92
C VAL A 20 5.54 2.31 9.73
N TYR A 21 5.18 3.25 8.85
CA TYR A 21 4.39 2.98 7.65
C TYR A 21 5.07 3.50 6.41
N VAL A 22 5.06 2.71 5.34
CA VAL A 22 5.50 3.13 4.01
C VAL A 22 4.41 2.83 2.99
N TRP A 23 3.91 3.86 2.30
CA TRP A 23 3.03 3.68 1.15
C TRP A 23 3.86 3.59 -0.13
N ALA A 24 3.64 2.53 -0.89
CA ALA A 24 4.20 2.31 -2.20
C ALA A 24 3.10 2.46 -3.28
N ASP A 25 3.35 3.27 -4.30
CA ASP A 25 2.38 3.52 -5.38
C ASP A 25 3.06 3.64 -6.75
N GLY A 26 2.39 3.13 -7.78
CA GLY A 26 2.78 3.23 -9.18
C GLY A 26 1.94 4.29 -9.90
N VAL A 27 2.52 5.47 -10.12
CA VAL A 27 1.84 6.59 -10.78
C VAL A 27 2.08 6.55 -12.29
N HIS A 28 1.01 6.57 -13.08
CA HIS A 28 1.07 6.49 -14.54
C HIS A 28 0.72 7.85 -15.16
N PRO A 29 1.70 8.76 -15.32
CA PRO A 29 1.44 10.08 -15.89
C PRO A 29 1.06 9.96 -17.38
N LYS A 30 0.00 10.66 -17.80
CA LYS A 30 -0.44 10.75 -19.21
C LYS A 30 0.45 11.71 -20.01
N ILE A 31 1.74 11.46 -20.06
CA ILE A 31 2.68 12.26 -20.83
C ILE A 31 3.11 11.42 -22.03
N ARG A 32 2.95 11.95 -23.25
CA ARG A 32 3.52 11.35 -24.47
C ARG A 32 5.04 11.57 -24.44
N LEU A 33 5.76 10.78 -23.65
CA LEU A 33 7.20 10.73 -23.75
C LEU A 33 7.57 9.74 -24.85
N SER A 34 8.46 10.15 -25.74
CA SER A 34 9.04 9.31 -26.80
C SER A 34 9.92 8.16 -26.27
N GLN A 35 10.00 8.01 -24.95
CA GLN A 35 10.87 7.09 -24.21
C GLN A 35 10.02 6.23 -23.27
N THR A 36 10.37 4.95 -23.22
CA THR A 36 9.65 3.74 -22.75
C THR A 36 9.27 3.70 -21.24
N HIS A 37 9.36 4.80 -20.50
CA HIS A 37 9.06 4.83 -19.06
C HIS A 37 7.57 5.06 -18.82
N SER A 38 6.85 3.98 -18.50
CA SER A 38 5.40 4.00 -18.39
C SER A 38 4.86 4.29 -16.98
N CYS A 39 5.71 4.33 -15.96
CA CYS A 39 5.29 4.58 -14.58
C CYS A 39 6.36 5.28 -13.72
N LEU A 40 5.91 5.97 -12.67
CA LEU A 40 6.71 6.51 -11.59
C LEU A 40 6.42 5.70 -10.33
N LEU A 41 7.46 5.11 -9.74
CA LEU A 41 7.37 4.39 -8.48
C LEU A 41 7.62 5.38 -7.34
N VAL A 42 6.73 5.41 -6.36
CA VAL A 42 6.75 6.40 -5.27
C VAL A 42 6.73 5.66 -3.93
N LEU A 43 7.62 6.07 -3.02
CA LEU A 43 7.62 5.65 -1.61
C LEU A 43 7.41 6.86 -0.70
N MET A 44 6.32 6.83 0.07
CA MET A 44 5.99 7.82 1.11
C MET A 44 6.07 7.16 2.47
N GLY A 45 6.83 7.72 3.40
CA GLY A 45 7.02 7.20 4.75
C GLY A 45 6.32 8.02 5.82
N VAL A 46 5.96 7.36 6.92
CA VAL A 46 5.67 7.98 8.22
C VAL A 46 6.67 7.47 9.23
N ARG A 47 7.37 8.40 9.87
CA ARG A 47 8.34 8.12 10.92
C ARG A 47 7.64 7.80 12.26
N VAL A 48 8.42 7.31 13.23
CA VAL A 48 7.97 7.09 14.61
C VAL A 48 7.41 8.35 15.29
N ASP A 49 7.89 9.54 14.89
CA ASP A 49 7.41 10.84 15.38
C ASP A 49 6.14 11.34 14.66
N GLY A 50 5.58 10.56 13.74
CA GLY A 50 4.41 10.92 12.94
C GLY A 50 4.71 11.75 11.69
N THR A 51 5.97 12.15 11.46
CA THR A 51 6.37 12.96 10.31
C THR A 51 6.20 12.17 9.01
N LYS A 52 5.47 12.77 8.06
CA LYS A 52 5.30 12.26 6.70
C LYS A 52 6.38 12.81 5.79
N GLU A 53 7.02 11.94 5.00
CA GLU A 53 7.97 12.39 3.99
C GLU A 53 7.98 11.52 2.73
N LEU A 54 8.39 12.11 1.61
CA LEU A 54 8.69 11.39 0.39
C LEU A 54 10.07 10.72 0.55
N ILE A 55 10.12 9.40 0.63
CA ILE A 55 11.38 8.64 0.80
C ILE A 55 12.14 8.59 -0.53
N ALA A 56 11.44 8.21 -1.59
CA ALA A 56 12.03 7.96 -2.89
C ALA A 56 11.01 8.10 -4.01
N ILE A 57 11.50 8.46 -5.20
CA ILE A 57 10.74 8.44 -6.45
C ILE A 57 11.64 7.92 -7.56
N ALA A 58 11.21 6.95 -8.34
CA ALA A 58 11.98 6.44 -9.46
C ALA A 58 11.14 6.32 -10.72
N GLU A 59 11.79 6.51 -11.86
CA GLU A 59 11.21 6.21 -13.16
C GLU A 59 11.29 4.70 -13.38
N GLY A 60 10.14 4.06 -13.54
CA GLY A 60 10.04 2.62 -13.81
C GLY A 60 9.61 2.38 -15.25
N LEU A 61 10.20 1.36 -15.89
CA LEU A 61 9.72 0.90 -17.19
C LEU A 61 8.29 0.34 -17.05
N ARG A 62 8.07 -0.46 -16.00
CA ARG A 62 6.81 -1.04 -15.51
C ARG A 62 6.93 -1.26 -13.99
N GLU A 63 5.84 -1.61 -13.32
CA GLU A 63 5.86 -2.12 -11.94
C GLU A 63 6.44 -3.55 -11.84
N SER A 64 7.60 -3.77 -12.45
CA SER A 64 8.31 -5.05 -12.40
C SER A 64 8.96 -5.24 -11.03
N THR A 65 9.20 -6.50 -10.66
CA THR A 65 9.97 -6.85 -9.45
C THR A 65 11.32 -6.14 -9.43
N GLU A 66 12.02 -6.10 -10.56
CA GLU A 66 13.34 -5.48 -10.67
C GLU A 66 13.29 -3.97 -10.41
N SER A 67 12.33 -3.25 -11.00
CA SER A 67 12.20 -1.80 -10.80
C SER A 67 11.91 -1.46 -9.33
N TRP A 68 11.06 -2.27 -8.66
CA TRP A 68 10.81 -2.13 -7.23
C TRP A 68 12.02 -2.50 -6.38
N ALA A 69 12.72 -3.59 -6.72
CA ALA A 69 13.91 -4.04 -6.00
C ALA A 69 15.02 -2.99 -6.06
N ASP A 70 15.25 -2.38 -7.22
CA ASP A 70 16.25 -1.32 -7.38
C ASP A 70 15.94 -0.11 -6.52
N LEU A 71 14.67 0.33 -6.49
CA LEU A 71 14.24 1.44 -5.63
C LEU A 71 14.40 1.10 -4.14
N LEU A 72 14.02 -0.11 -3.73
CA LEU A 72 14.10 -0.55 -2.34
C LEU A 72 15.57 -0.74 -1.91
N ARG A 73 16.42 -1.34 -2.74
CA ARG A 73 17.86 -1.50 -2.48
C ARG A 73 18.55 -0.15 -2.40
N ASP A 74 18.14 0.81 -3.22
CA ASP A 74 18.61 2.19 -3.10
C ASP A 74 18.29 2.81 -1.74
N CYS A 75 17.04 2.66 -1.27
CA CYS A 75 16.66 3.11 0.07
C CYS A 75 17.50 2.42 1.16
N ARG A 76 17.70 1.10 1.04
CA ARG A 76 18.54 0.32 1.97
C ARG A 76 19.98 0.83 1.99
N ARG A 77 20.58 1.11 0.83
CA ARG A 77 21.94 1.69 0.73
C ARG A 77 22.03 3.08 1.36
N ARG A 78 20.96 3.86 1.30
CA ARG A 78 20.83 5.16 1.98
C ARG A 78 20.51 5.03 3.47
N GLY A 79 20.56 3.82 4.03
CA GLY A 79 20.42 3.56 5.46
C GLY A 79 19.02 3.20 5.93
N MET A 80 18.03 3.06 5.03
CA MET A 80 16.67 2.72 5.44
C MET A 80 16.63 1.34 6.10
N ARG A 81 16.08 1.29 7.31
CA ARG A 81 15.78 0.04 8.03
C ARG A 81 14.46 -0.56 7.54
N ASP A 82 14.20 -1.81 7.89
CA ASP A 82 12.93 -2.48 7.56
C ASP A 82 11.77 -1.69 8.17
N PRO A 83 10.83 -1.18 7.36
CA PRO A 83 9.65 -0.53 7.90
C PRO A 83 8.74 -1.55 8.56
N MET A 84 7.96 -1.14 9.57
CA MET A 84 7.04 -2.09 10.24
C MET A 84 5.95 -2.58 9.29
N LEU A 85 5.42 -1.70 8.43
CA LEU A 85 4.39 -2.04 7.46
C LEU A 85 4.57 -1.29 6.13
N VAL A 86 4.57 -2.03 5.02
CA VAL A 86 4.46 -1.48 3.67
C VAL A 86 3.05 -1.66 3.13
N VAL A 87 2.43 -0.56 2.68
CA VAL A 87 1.10 -0.52 2.12
C VAL A 87 1.17 -0.28 0.62
N GLY A 88 0.67 -1.22 -0.18
CA GLY A 88 0.75 -1.18 -1.64
C GLY A 88 -0.56 -1.59 -2.31
N ASP A 89 -0.66 -1.41 -3.61
CA ASP A 89 -1.87 -1.73 -4.39
C ASP A 89 -2.07 -3.23 -4.66
N GLY A 90 -1.08 -4.06 -4.33
CA GLY A 90 -1.09 -5.50 -4.57
C GLY A 90 -0.25 -5.95 -5.75
N ALA A 91 0.54 -5.08 -6.38
CA ALA A 91 1.43 -5.47 -7.48
C ALA A 91 2.39 -6.59 -7.04
N MET A 92 2.35 -7.72 -7.74
CA MET A 92 3.22 -8.88 -7.46
C MET A 92 4.71 -8.51 -7.48
N GLY A 93 5.09 -7.53 -8.31
CA GLY A 93 6.46 -7.03 -8.38
C GLY A 93 6.93 -6.42 -7.06
N LEU A 94 6.11 -5.56 -6.45
CA LEU A 94 6.40 -4.92 -5.17
C LEU A 94 6.62 -5.96 -4.06
N TRP A 95 5.72 -6.94 -3.93
CA TRP A 95 5.80 -7.91 -2.83
C TRP A 95 7.00 -8.83 -2.93
N ARG A 96 7.35 -9.26 -4.15
CA ARG A 96 8.57 -10.05 -4.38
C ARG A 96 9.82 -9.24 -4.03
N ALA A 97 9.89 -7.99 -4.47
CA ALA A 97 11.00 -7.10 -4.16
C ALA A 97 11.10 -6.79 -2.66
N LEU A 98 9.95 -6.60 -2.00
CA LEU A 98 9.90 -6.34 -0.57
C LEU A 98 10.44 -7.53 0.24
N ALA A 99 10.00 -8.75 -0.08
CA ALA A 99 10.46 -9.96 0.58
C ALA A 99 11.98 -10.18 0.44
N GLU A 100 12.56 -9.73 -0.68
CA GLU A 100 13.99 -9.81 -0.92
C GLU A 100 14.78 -8.74 -0.15
N VAL A 101 14.34 -7.48 -0.21
CA VAL A 101 15.13 -6.34 0.26
C VAL A 101 14.85 -6.01 1.73
N PHE A 102 13.61 -6.14 2.19
CA PHE A 102 13.12 -5.82 3.53
C PHE A 102 12.30 -6.99 4.10
N PRO A 103 12.94 -8.15 4.38
CA PRO A 103 12.22 -9.38 4.75
C PRO A 103 11.45 -9.28 6.07
N GLN A 104 11.78 -8.33 6.95
CA GLN A 104 11.08 -8.13 8.23
C GLN A 104 9.85 -7.24 8.09
N ALA A 105 9.69 -6.54 6.95
CA ALA A 105 8.56 -5.67 6.71
C ALA A 105 7.28 -6.47 6.47
N ARG A 106 6.26 -6.21 7.28
CA ARG A 106 4.91 -6.70 6.95
C ARG A 106 4.41 -5.97 5.71
N HIS A 107 3.51 -6.61 4.96
CA HIS A 107 2.83 -5.95 3.84
C HIS A 107 1.32 -5.94 4.04
N GLN A 108 0.69 -4.87 3.56
CA GLN A 108 -0.76 -4.76 3.50
C GLN A 108 -1.23 -4.19 2.17
N ARG A 109 -2.37 -4.71 1.68
CA ARG A 109 -3.03 -4.13 0.52
C ARG A 109 -3.80 -2.87 0.89
N ARG A 110 -3.66 -1.82 0.08
CA ARG A 110 -4.32 -0.52 0.29
C ARG A 110 -5.85 -0.63 0.14
N TRP A 111 -6.58 -0.18 1.16
CA TRP A 111 -8.05 -0.17 1.16
C TRP A 111 -8.66 0.64 0.01
N VAL A 112 -8.06 1.77 -0.38
CA VAL A 112 -8.53 2.57 -1.54
C VAL A 112 -8.62 1.72 -2.81
N HIS A 113 -7.56 0.95 -3.09
CA HIS A 113 -7.50 0.07 -4.27
C HIS A 113 -8.42 -1.15 -4.11
N LYS A 114 -8.48 -1.73 -2.91
CA LYS A 114 -9.38 -2.84 -2.61
C LYS A 114 -10.86 -2.45 -2.80
N THR A 115 -11.27 -1.30 -2.26
CA THR A 115 -12.63 -0.75 -2.39
C THR A 115 -12.96 -0.40 -3.84
N ARG A 116 -12.01 0.19 -4.59
CA ARG A 116 -12.20 0.45 -6.03
C ARG A 116 -12.41 -0.84 -6.82
N ASN A 117 -11.56 -1.85 -6.59
CA ASN A 117 -11.62 -3.12 -7.30
C ASN A 117 -12.93 -3.87 -7.02
N ALA A 118 -13.37 -3.89 -5.76
CA ALA A 118 -14.66 -4.47 -5.39
C ALA A 118 -15.84 -3.68 -6.00
N SER A 119 -15.79 -2.34 -5.94
CA SER A 119 -16.84 -1.48 -6.52
C SER A 119 -16.98 -1.64 -8.03
N ASN A 120 -15.87 -1.81 -8.75
CA ASN A 120 -15.87 -2.02 -10.21
C ASN A 120 -16.50 -3.35 -10.62
N ALA A 121 -16.59 -4.32 -9.72
CA ALA A 121 -17.30 -5.58 -9.94
C ALA A 121 -18.80 -5.49 -9.62
N LEU A 122 -19.32 -4.31 -9.28
CA LEU A 122 -20.70 -4.08 -8.88
C LEU A 122 -21.43 -3.09 -9.82
N PRO A 123 -22.73 -3.28 -10.07
CA PRO A 123 -23.57 -2.29 -10.75
C PRO A 123 -23.57 -0.96 -10.00
N LYS A 124 -23.61 0.17 -10.73
CA LYS A 124 -23.58 1.52 -10.15
C LYS A 124 -24.64 1.76 -9.06
N SER A 125 -25.83 1.18 -9.20
CA SER A 125 -26.92 1.28 -8.22
C SER A 125 -26.60 0.64 -6.86
N VAL A 126 -25.73 -0.36 -6.83
CA VAL A 126 -25.36 -1.12 -5.62
C VAL A 126 -24.12 -0.54 -4.93
N GLN A 127 -23.28 0.19 -5.68
CA GLN A 127 -22.00 0.70 -5.19
C GLN A 127 -22.09 1.57 -3.92
N PRO A 128 -23.08 2.46 -3.72
CA PRO A 128 -23.16 3.26 -2.50
C PRO A 128 -23.28 2.41 -1.23
N GLY A 129 -24.13 1.38 -1.25
CA GLY A 129 -24.30 0.46 -0.13
C GLY A 129 -23.06 -0.41 0.10
N ALA A 130 -22.49 -0.94 -0.98
CA ALA A 130 -21.29 -1.78 -0.89
C ALA A 130 -20.08 -0.99 -0.37
N LYS A 131 -19.94 0.29 -0.77
CA LYS A 131 -18.90 1.17 -0.22
C LYS A 131 -19.04 1.30 1.28
N LYS A 132 -20.23 1.63 1.81
CA LYS A 132 -20.48 1.72 3.26
C LYS A 132 -20.09 0.43 3.98
N ALA A 133 -20.53 -0.73 3.48
CA ALA A 133 -20.17 -2.02 4.06
C ALA A 133 -18.65 -2.30 4.04
N LEU A 134 -17.92 -1.81 3.03
CA LEU A 134 -16.46 -1.87 3.00
C LEU A 134 -15.82 -0.91 4.01
N GLN A 135 -16.46 0.23 4.32
CA GLN A 135 -15.97 1.15 5.36
C GLN A 135 -16.05 0.53 6.74
N GLU A 136 -17.11 -0.21 7.03
CA GLU A 136 -17.23 -0.96 8.29
C GLU A 136 -16.06 -1.93 8.51
N MET A 137 -15.49 -2.48 7.44
CA MET A 137 -14.35 -3.40 7.56
C MET A 137 -13.06 -2.70 8.01
N TYR A 138 -12.74 -1.55 7.41
CA TYR A 138 -11.46 -0.87 7.69
C TYR A 138 -11.54 0.12 8.85
N ASN A 139 -12.76 0.53 9.24
CA ASN A 139 -13.02 1.32 10.45
C ASN A 139 -13.35 0.44 11.66
N ALA A 140 -13.36 -0.88 11.51
CA ALA A 140 -13.60 -1.79 12.62
C ALA A 140 -12.60 -1.57 13.76
N GLU A 141 -13.11 -1.59 14.98
CA GLU A 141 -12.34 -1.35 16.21
C GLU A 141 -11.24 -2.38 16.41
N ASP A 142 -11.52 -3.64 16.07
CA ASP A 142 -10.59 -4.74 16.18
C ASP A 142 -10.77 -5.74 15.04
N ARG A 143 -9.88 -6.74 15.01
CA ARG A 143 -9.90 -7.82 14.02
C ARG A 143 -11.21 -8.61 14.01
N GLY A 144 -11.80 -8.91 15.17
CA GLY A 144 -13.03 -9.70 15.26
C GLY A 144 -14.22 -8.94 14.67
N HIS A 145 -14.32 -7.64 14.91
CA HIS A 145 -15.32 -6.78 14.28
C HIS A 145 -15.11 -6.69 12.76
N ALA A 146 -13.85 -6.60 12.32
CA ALA A 146 -13.51 -6.53 10.92
C ALA A 146 -13.84 -7.84 10.17
N GLU A 147 -13.60 -9.00 10.80
CA GLU A 147 -14.00 -10.32 10.28
C GLU A 147 -15.52 -10.47 10.20
N LYS A 148 -16.27 -10.02 11.23
CA LYS A 148 -17.74 -9.97 11.19
C LYS A 148 -18.25 -9.09 10.04
N ALA A 149 -17.64 -7.93 9.81
CA ALA A 149 -18.00 -7.04 8.70
C ALA A 149 -17.75 -7.69 7.34
N VAL A 150 -16.67 -8.47 7.18
CA VAL A 150 -16.42 -9.26 5.97
C VAL A 150 -17.50 -10.34 5.77
N THR A 151 -17.85 -11.09 6.81
CA THR A 151 -18.92 -12.10 6.73
C THR A 151 -20.27 -11.45 6.38
N ALA A 152 -20.58 -10.28 6.95
CA ALA A 152 -21.79 -9.55 6.64
C ALA A 152 -21.84 -9.10 5.16
N PHE A 153 -20.71 -8.61 4.62
CA PHE A 153 -20.59 -8.25 3.21
C PHE A 153 -20.77 -9.48 2.30
N GLU A 154 -20.14 -10.60 2.62
CA GLU A 154 -20.28 -11.84 1.88
C GLU A 154 -21.73 -12.33 1.86
N LYS A 155 -22.42 -12.28 3.00
CA LYS A 155 -23.85 -12.63 3.07
C LYS A 155 -24.72 -11.70 2.23
N ALA A 156 -24.44 -10.40 2.24
CA ALA A 156 -25.25 -9.40 1.54
C ALA A 156 -25.04 -9.42 0.02
N TYR A 157 -23.80 -9.62 -0.44
CA TYR A 157 -23.43 -9.47 -1.85
C TYR A 157 -23.02 -10.78 -2.53
N GLY A 158 -22.60 -11.81 -1.79
CA GLY A 158 -21.97 -13.03 -2.33
C GLY A 158 -22.85 -13.82 -3.29
N ALA A 159 -24.15 -13.93 -3.01
CA ALA A 159 -25.08 -14.68 -3.88
C ALA A 159 -25.26 -14.03 -5.26
N LYS A 160 -25.32 -12.69 -5.33
CA LYS A 160 -25.57 -11.96 -6.59
C LYS A 160 -24.28 -11.47 -7.26
N PHE A 161 -23.24 -11.22 -6.48
CA PHE A 161 -21.99 -10.59 -6.92
C PHE A 161 -20.75 -11.34 -6.41
N PRO A 162 -20.61 -12.65 -6.72
CA PRO A 162 -19.51 -13.47 -6.20
C PRO A 162 -18.12 -12.92 -6.58
N LYS A 163 -18.01 -12.28 -7.76
CA LYS A 163 -16.76 -11.61 -8.19
C LYS A 163 -16.36 -10.47 -7.26
N ALA A 164 -17.30 -9.68 -6.76
CA ALA A 164 -17.01 -8.56 -5.86
C ALA A 164 -16.57 -9.07 -4.49
N THR A 165 -17.27 -10.08 -3.96
CA THR A 165 -16.92 -10.73 -2.70
C THR A 165 -15.55 -11.40 -2.75
N ALA A 166 -15.21 -12.09 -3.85
CA ALA A 166 -13.90 -12.72 -4.02
C ALA A 166 -12.74 -11.71 -3.98
N LYS A 167 -12.95 -10.45 -4.40
CA LYS A 167 -11.93 -9.38 -4.26
C LYS A 167 -11.70 -8.97 -2.80
N ILE A 168 -12.56 -9.38 -1.88
CA ILE A 168 -12.46 -9.11 -0.45
C ILE A 168 -11.93 -10.33 0.30
N THR A 169 -12.50 -11.51 0.05
CA THR A 169 -12.27 -12.75 0.82
C THR A 169 -11.08 -13.57 0.32
N GLY A 170 -10.70 -13.47 -0.95
CA GLY A 170 -9.58 -14.23 -1.53
C GLY A 170 -8.18 -13.81 -1.06
N GLU A 171 -8.07 -12.78 -0.21
CA GLU A 171 -6.80 -12.18 0.23
C GLU A 171 -6.74 -12.06 1.77
N SER A 172 -7.16 -13.13 2.44
CA SER A 172 -7.53 -13.19 3.85
C SER A 172 -6.41 -12.95 4.87
N THR A 173 -5.14 -12.77 4.48
CA THR A 173 -4.02 -12.48 5.40
C THR A 173 -3.38 -11.10 5.23
N SER A 174 -3.45 -10.47 4.05
CA SER A 174 -2.73 -9.20 3.80
C SER A 174 -3.55 -7.94 4.14
N CYS A 175 -4.79 -8.07 4.60
CA CYS A 175 -5.68 -6.92 4.79
C CYS A 175 -5.83 -6.43 6.23
N TRP A 176 -5.25 -7.15 7.20
CA TRP A 176 -5.55 -6.97 8.62
C TRP A 176 -4.47 -6.26 9.43
N CYS A 177 -3.38 -5.79 8.83
CA CYS A 177 -2.29 -5.17 9.59
C CYS A 177 -2.70 -3.85 10.28
N SER A 178 -3.74 -3.15 9.81
CA SER A 178 -4.20 -1.88 10.38
C SER A 178 -4.92 -1.99 11.73
N THR A 179 -5.37 -3.17 12.14
CA THR A 179 -6.00 -3.38 13.46
C THR A 179 -5.03 -3.93 14.51
N THR A 180 -3.75 -4.08 14.15
CA THR A 180 -2.66 -4.48 15.06
C THR A 180 -1.66 -3.35 15.28
N SER A 181 -2.14 -2.11 15.47
CA SER A 181 -1.30 -1.08 16.07
C SER A 181 -0.91 -1.56 17.48
N PRO A 182 0.34 -1.36 17.94
CA PRO A 182 0.66 -1.62 19.33
C PRO A 182 -0.31 -0.81 20.22
N PRO A 183 -0.75 -1.36 21.36
CA PRO A 183 -1.58 -0.60 22.29
C PRO A 183 -0.88 0.72 22.58
N SER A 184 -1.63 1.82 22.56
CA SER A 184 -1.16 3.09 23.11
C SER A 184 -0.59 2.79 24.49
N THR A 185 0.72 2.90 24.66
CA THR A 185 1.32 2.93 25.99
C THR A 185 0.61 4.05 26.74
N GLY A 186 -0.17 3.65 27.74
CA GLY A 186 -0.88 4.56 28.61
C GLY A 186 0.08 5.59 29.17
N SER A 187 -0.49 6.77 29.41
CA SER A 187 0.14 7.92 30.02
C SER A 187 1.15 7.56 31.12
N ILE A 188 2.35 8.13 30.99
CA ILE A 188 3.17 8.55 32.14
C ILE A 188 3.01 10.06 32.22
#